data_AF-A0A7W0LVL3-F1
#
_entry.id   AF-A0A7W0LVL3-F1
#
_cell.length_a   1.000
_cell.length_b   1.000
_cell.length_c   1.000
_cell.angle_alpha   90.00
_cell.angle_beta   90.00
_cell.angle_gamma   90.00
#
_symmetry.space_group_name_H-M   'P 1'
#
loop_
_entity.id
_entity.type
_entity.pdbx_description
1 polymer ?
#
loop_
_entity_poly.entity_id
_entity_poly.type
_entity_poly.pdbx_seq_one_letter_code
_entity_poly.pdbx_strand_id
1 'polypeptide(L)'
;MRGLHNLKPARGATKRRKRIGRGEGSGWGKTSGRGHKGAGARSGSKSRVAFEGGQNPVQIRLRKLRGPHMKKSMPFEKFRTHTQPVNLDDLEARFEKGAEVTPAGLSAVGLATRREVP
;
A
#
# COMPACT_ATOMS: atom_id res chain seq x y z
N MET A 1 -19.42 26.06 -24.45
CA MET A 1 -18.82 24.90 -25.15
C MET A 1 -17.41 24.65 -24.64
N ARG A 2 -17.07 23.42 -24.25
CA ARG A 2 -15.66 23.01 -24.04
C ARG A 2 -15.13 22.46 -25.37
N GLY A 3 -14.43 23.28 -26.15
CA GLY A 3 -13.70 22.83 -27.34
C GLY A 3 -12.31 22.30 -26.99
N LEU A 4 -11.65 21.59 -27.92
CA LEU A 4 -10.28 21.06 -27.71
C LEU A 4 -9.29 22.14 -27.23
N HIS A 5 -9.45 23.38 -27.71
CA HIS A 5 -8.61 24.52 -27.36
C HIS A 5 -8.77 25.02 -25.91
N ASN A 6 -9.83 24.63 -25.20
CA ASN A 6 -10.13 25.07 -23.83
C ASN A 6 -10.00 23.95 -22.79
N LEU A 7 -9.55 22.75 -23.19
CA LEU A 7 -9.33 21.64 -22.26
C LEU A 7 -8.12 21.93 -21.37
N LYS A 8 -8.34 21.95 -20.05
CA LYS A 8 -7.29 22.06 -19.04
C LYS A 8 -7.52 20.98 -17.98
N PRO A 9 -6.47 20.33 -17.47
CA PRO A 9 -6.62 19.38 -16.37
C PRO A 9 -7.09 20.12 -15.11
N ALA A 10 -7.78 19.40 -14.22
CA ALA A 10 -8.12 19.93 -12.90
C ALA A 10 -6.84 20.37 -12.17
N ARG A 11 -6.94 21.42 -11.34
CA ARG A 11 -5.80 21.96 -10.60
C ARG A 11 -5.18 20.84 -9.75
N GLY A 12 -3.90 20.56 -9.96
CA GLY A 12 -3.15 19.54 -9.22
C GLY A 12 -3.25 18.12 -9.78
N ALA A 13 -4.06 17.87 -10.82
CA ALA A 13 -4.16 16.56 -11.45
C ALA A 13 -2.85 16.11 -12.11
N THR A 14 -2.06 17.06 -12.63
CA THR A 14 -0.74 16.78 -13.24
C THR A 14 0.36 17.59 -12.55
N LYS A 15 1.46 16.91 -12.22
CA LYS A 15 2.67 17.52 -11.63
C LYS A 15 3.81 17.45 -12.63
N ARG A 16 4.61 18.52 -12.72
CA ARG A 16 5.79 18.56 -13.60
C ARG A 16 6.85 17.57 -13.11
N ARG A 17 7.47 16.81 -14.03
CA ARG A 17 8.59 15.90 -13.70
C ARG A 17 9.80 16.69 -13.24
N LYS A 18 10.44 16.23 -12.16
CA LYS A 18 11.75 16.70 -11.72
C LYS A 18 12.84 16.29 -12.72
N ARG A 19 13.49 17.28 -13.34
CA ARG A 19 14.63 17.07 -14.25
C ARG A 19 15.93 17.36 -13.49
N ILE A 20 16.72 16.32 -13.25
CA ILE A 20 17.93 16.37 -12.42
C ILE A 20 19.14 16.74 -13.29
N GLY A 21 20.11 17.48 -12.73
CA GLY A 21 21.35 17.84 -13.43
C GLY A 21 21.17 18.88 -14.54
N ARG A 22 20.34 19.91 -14.31
CA ARG A 22 20.07 21.00 -15.26
C ARG A 22 20.44 22.36 -14.67
N GLY A 23 21.72 22.51 -14.33
CA GLY A 23 22.27 23.73 -13.72
C GLY A 23 21.90 23.91 -12.26
N GLU A 24 22.61 24.80 -11.56
CA GLU A 24 22.42 25.02 -10.11
C GLU A 24 21.06 25.69 -9.80
N GLY A 25 20.58 26.59 -10.66
CA GLY A 25 19.26 27.22 -10.54
C GLY A 25 18.07 26.25 -10.58
N SER A 26 18.27 24.99 -10.99
CA SER A 26 17.25 23.93 -10.91
C SER A 26 17.07 23.34 -9.51
N GLY A 27 17.95 23.68 -8.55
CA GLY A 27 18.00 23.09 -7.20
C GLY A 27 18.59 21.68 -7.14
N TRP A 28 18.85 21.04 -8.29
CA TRP A 28 19.39 19.68 -8.41
C TRP A 28 20.56 19.61 -9.39
N GLY A 29 21.33 20.70 -9.48
CA GLY A 29 22.55 20.81 -10.28
C GLY A 29 23.75 20.06 -9.67
N LYS A 30 24.95 20.30 -10.23
CA LYS A 30 26.26 19.83 -9.77
C LYS A 30 26.33 18.32 -9.43
N THR A 31 25.90 17.94 -8.24
CA THR A 31 25.88 16.56 -7.73
C THR A 31 24.59 15.80 -8.03
N SER A 32 23.61 16.43 -8.72
CA SER A 32 22.34 15.80 -9.05
C SER A 32 21.57 15.31 -7.81
N GLY A 33 21.81 15.91 -6.64
CA GLY A 33 21.25 15.50 -5.36
C GLY A 33 21.86 14.24 -4.75
N ARG A 34 22.98 13.72 -5.30
CA ARG A 34 23.66 12.51 -4.80
C ARG A 34 24.79 12.78 -3.81
N GLY A 35 25.12 14.05 -3.56
CA GLY A 35 26.30 14.42 -2.78
C GLY A 35 27.62 14.25 -3.55
N HIS A 36 28.75 14.26 -2.85
CA HIS A 36 30.08 14.27 -3.46
C HIS A 36 30.55 12.88 -3.92
N LYS A 37 31.60 12.34 -3.30
CA LYS A 37 32.18 11.03 -3.63
C LYS A 37 31.56 9.97 -2.72
N GLY A 38 31.82 8.70 -3.01
CA GLY A 38 31.35 7.55 -2.24
C GLY A 38 30.63 6.54 -3.12
N ALA A 39 30.42 5.32 -2.60
CA ALA A 39 29.81 4.23 -3.35
C ALA A 39 28.44 4.66 -3.90
N GLY A 40 27.56 5.23 -3.08
CA GLY A 40 26.20 5.65 -3.48
C GLY A 40 26.11 6.75 -4.54
N ALA A 41 27.20 7.50 -4.79
CA ALA A 41 27.24 8.51 -5.85
C ALA A 41 27.63 7.92 -7.21
N ARG A 42 28.21 6.71 -7.25
CA ARG A 42 28.66 6.05 -8.48
C ARG A 42 27.51 5.41 -9.25
N SER A 43 27.65 5.33 -10.57
CA SER A 43 26.71 4.59 -11.41
C SER A 43 26.69 3.11 -11.02
N GLY A 44 25.52 2.49 -11.01
CA GLY A 44 25.37 1.08 -10.66
C GLY A 44 25.49 0.75 -9.18
N SER A 45 25.71 1.74 -8.30
CA SER A 45 25.73 1.51 -6.87
C SER A 45 24.36 1.08 -6.37
N LYS A 46 24.24 -0.19 -6.00
CA LYS A 46 23.06 -0.79 -5.39
C LYS A 46 23.53 -1.65 -4.23
N SER A 47 23.05 -1.33 -3.04
CA SER A 47 23.16 -2.21 -1.89
C SER A 47 21.90 -3.09 -1.81
N ARG A 48 22.03 -4.31 -1.25
CA ARG A 48 20.85 -5.06 -0.86
C ARG A 48 20.10 -4.27 0.22
N VAL A 49 18.77 -4.25 0.14
CA VAL A 49 17.92 -3.49 1.08
C VAL A 49 18.21 -3.84 2.55
N ALA A 50 18.51 -5.11 2.82
CA ALA A 50 18.81 -5.61 4.16
C ALA A 50 20.31 -5.60 4.52
N PHE A 51 21.20 -5.04 3.69
CA PHE A 51 22.65 -5.04 3.97
C PHE A 51 23.03 -3.89 4.90
N GLU A 52 23.64 -4.22 6.04
CA GLU A 52 24.03 -3.30 7.11
C GLU A 52 25.57 -3.13 7.19
N GLY A 53 26.26 -3.07 6.05
CA GLY A 53 27.68 -2.71 6.02
C GLY A 53 28.65 -3.78 6.54
N GLY A 54 28.22 -5.03 6.64
CA GLY A 54 29.00 -6.16 7.20
C GLY A 54 28.48 -6.67 8.54
N GLN A 55 27.57 -5.94 9.17
CA GLN A 55 26.81 -6.45 10.31
C GLN A 55 25.80 -7.53 9.86
N ASN A 56 25.50 -8.49 10.75
CA ASN A 56 24.37 -9.40 10.57
C ASN A 56 23.06 -8.59 10.45
N PRO A 57 22.34 -8.70 9.32
CA PRO A 57 21.08 -7.99 9.10
C PRO A 57 20.06 -8.24 10.21
N VAL A 58 19.21 -7.24 10.50
CA VAL A 58 18.14 -7.34 11.51
C VAL A 58 17.29 -8.61 11.36
N GLN A 59 16.96 -9.01 10.14
CA GLN A 59 16.17 -10.22 9.87
C GLN A 59 16.81 -11.53 10.35
N ILE A 60 18.13 -11.55 10.52
CA ILE A 60 18.89 -12.69 11.06
C ILE A 60 19.07 -12.55 12.58
N ARG A 61 19.20 -11.32 13.08
CA ARG A 61 19.35 -11.03 14.52
C ARG A 61 18.06 -11.30 15.30
N LEU A 62 16.90 -11.03 14.70
CA LEU A 62 15.61 -11.26 15.31
C LEU A 62 15.19 -12.72 15.22
N ARG A 63 14.50 -13.20 16.26
CA ARG A 63 13.87 -14.53 16.24
C ARG A 63 12.79 -14.56 15.15
N LYS A 64 12.68 -15.69 14.46
CA LYS A 64 11.55 -15.94 13.56
C LYS A 64 10.24 -15.87 14.36
N LEU A 65 9.22 -15.26 13.79
CA LEU A 65 7.87 -15.26 14.35
C LEU A 65 7.41 -16.71 14.58
N ARG A 66 6.57 -16.93 15.61
CA ARG A 66 6.01 -18.26 15.89
C ARG A 66 4.92 -18.58 14.84
N GLY A 67 5.14 -19.62 14.00
CA GLY A 67 4.26 -20.09 12.89
C GLY A 67 4.65 -19.51 11.49
N PRO A 68 4.45 -20.13 10.27
CA PRO A 68 3.44 -21.10 9.70
C PRO A 68 3.95 -22.51 9.34
N HIS A 69 5.16 -22.90 9.73
CA HIS A 69 5.76 -24.13 9.19
C HIS A 69 5.12 -25.45 9.68
N MET A 70 4.02 -25.41 10.44
CA MET A 70 3.22 -26.59 10.82
C MET A 70 1.73 -26.31 10.62
N LYS A 71 0.99 -27.29 10.07
CA LYS A 71 -0.48 -27.29 9.88
C LYS A 71 -1.31 -26.91 11.13
N LYS A 72 -0.70 -26.84 12.32
CA LYS A 72 -1.37 -26.57 13.60
C LYS A 72 -1.20 -25.14 14.16
N SER A 73 -0.32 -24.31 13.57
CA SER A 73 -0.15 -22.93 14.03
C SER A 73 -1.08 -22.04 13.22
N MET A 74 -2.04 -21.39 13.89
CA MET A 74 -2.96 -20.29 13.49
C MET A 74 -3.35 -20.19 11.99
N PRO A 75 -4.62 -19.98 11.62
CA PRO A 75 -4.99 -19.71 10.23
C PRO A 75 -4.41 -18.38 9.70
N PHE A 76 -3.21 -18.40 9.11
CA PHE A 76 -2.65 -17.27 8.37
C PHE A 76 -2.32 -17.66 6.92
N GLU A 77 -2.55 -16.69 6.03
CA GLU A 77 -2.50 -16.81 4.57
C GLU A 77 -3.47 -17.83 3.97
N LYS A 78 -2.99 -19.02 3.56
CA LYS A 78 -3.73 -19.90 2.63
C LYS A 78 -4.81 -20.75 3.29
N PHE A 79 -4.74 -20.94 4.60
CA PHE A 79 -5.71 -21.74 5.38
C PHE A 79 -6.61 -20.85 6.24
N ARG A 80 -6.61 -19.53 5.99
CA ARG A 80 -7.46 -18.62 6.72
C ARG A 80 -8.90 -18.77 6.26
N THR A 81 -9.80 -19.06 7.18
CA THR A 81 -11.23 -18.88 6.93
C THR A 81 -11.49 -17.39 6.76
N HIS A 82 -11.95 -17.03 5.58
CA HIS A 82 -12.35 -15.67 5.25
C HIS A 82 -13.80 -15.50 5.69
N THR A 83 -14.07 -14.47 6.49
CA THR A 83 -15.41 -14.06 6.85
C THR A 83 -15.49 -12.54 6.72
N GLN A 84 -16.66 -12.04 6.37
CA GLN A 84 -16.90 -10.60 6.36
C GLN A 84 -17.50 -10.15 7.70
N PRO A 85 -16.74 -9.41 8.54
CA PRO A 85 -17.30 -8.89 9.78
C PRO A 85 -18.30 -7.78 9.46
N VAL A 86 -19.44 -7.81 10.15
CA VAL A 86 -20.46 -6.78 10.15
C VAL A 86 -20.71 -6.42 11.61
N ASN A 87 -20.67 -5.12 11.94
CA ASN A 87 -20.89 -4.65 13.29
C ASN A 87 -22.39 -4.63 13.62
N LEU A 88 -22.72 -4.72 14.91
CA LEU A 88 -24.10 -4.67 15.38
C LEU A 88 -24.73 -3.29 15.15
N ASP A 89 -23.98 -2.21 15.38
CA ASP A 89 -24.44 -0.83 15.15
C ASP A 89 -24.87 -0.59 13.68
N ASP A 90 -24.16 -1.22 12.73
CA ASP A 90 -24.48 -1.13 11.31
C ASP A 90 -25.79 -1.88 10.95
N LEU A 91 -26.15 -2.90 11.73
CA LEU A 91 -27.43 -3.60 11.57
C LEU A 91 -28.58 -2.78 12.13
N GLU A 92 -28.41 -2.21 13.33
CA GLU A 92 -29.42 -1.35 13.95
C GLU A 92 -29.73 -0.11 13.12
N ALA A 93 -28.72 0.49 12.48
CA ALA A 93 -28.90 1.67 11.65
C ALA A 93 -29.63 1.40 10.32
N ARG A 94 -29.65 0.15 9.83
CA ARG A 94 -30.11 -0.17 8.47
C ARG A 94 -31.22 -1.23 8.37
N PHE A 95 -31.52 -1.95 9.45
CA PHE A 95 -32.61 -2.91 9.52
C PHE A 95 -33.66 -2.46 10.55
N GLU A 96 -34.93 -2.63 10.21
CA GLU A 96 -36.03 -2.42 11.15
C GLU A 96 -36.12 -3.57 12.17
N LYS A 97 -36.71 -3.29 13.33
CA LYS A 97 -36.84 -4.27 14.42
C LYS A 97 -37.70 -5.45 13.96
N GLY A 98 -37.09 -6.63 13.86
CA GLY A 98 -37.75 -7.88 13.43
C GLY A 98 -37.53 -8.25 11.97
N ALA A 99 -36.74 -7.48 11.21
CA ALA A 99 -36.36 -7.84 9.85
C ALA A 99 -35.39 -9.05 9.83
N GLU A 100 -35.55 -9.94 8.85
CA GLU A 100 -34.63 -11.07 8.65
C GLU A 100 -33.29 -10.61 8.06
N VAL A 101 -32.21 -10.91 8.78
CA VAL A 101 -30.83 -10.61 8.33
C VAL A 101 -30.30 -11.79 7.52
N THR A 102 -30.51 -11.75 6.21
CA THR A 102 -29.97 -12.73 5.25
C THR A 102 -28.72 -12.16 4.54
N PRO A 103 -27.79 -13.00 4.02
CA PRO A 103 -26.64 -12.52 3.25
C PRO A 103 -27.02 -11.66 2.04
N ALA A 104 -28.14 -12.00 1.39
CA ALA A 104 -28.71 -11.22 0.29
C ALA A 104 -29.22 -9.85 0.78
N GLY A 105 -29.91 -9.81 1.92
CA GLY A 105 -30.37 -8.57 2.56
C GLY A 105 -29.22 -7.65 2.98
N LEU A 106 -28.14 -8.22 3.54
CA LEU A 106 -26.93 -7.46 3.87
C LEU A 106 -26.34 -6.79 2.63
N SER A 107 -26.19 -7.54 1.53
CA SER A 107 -25.66 -7.04 0.27
C SER A 107 -26.50 -5.91 -0.34
N ALA A 108 -27.83 -6.05 -0.31
CA ALA A 108 -28.76 -5.04 -0.83
C ALA A 108 -28.66 -3.71 -0.07
N VAL A 109 -28.36 -3.77 1.23
CA VAL A 109 -28.23 -2.64 2.14
C VAL A 109 -26.78 -2.08 2.17
N GLY A 110 -25.91 -2.61 1.30
CA GLY A 110 -24.52 -2.18 1.15
C GLY A 110 -23.59 -2.67 2.28
N LEU A 111 -24.01 -3.68 3.03
CA LEU A 111 -23.18 -4.46 3.95
C LEU A 111 -22.71 -5.74 3.24
N ALA A 112 -21.70 -6.42 3.78
CA ALA A 112 -21.26 -7.72 3.23
C ALA A 112 -20.86 -7.74 1.71
N THR A 113 -20.37 -6.63 1.14
CA THR A 113 -20.21 -6.48 -0.34
C THR A 113 -18.90 -7.02 -0.95
N ARG A 114 -18.02 -7.67 -0.19
CA ARG A 114 -16.73 -8.13 -0.73
C ARG A 114 -16.94 -9.40 -1.56
N ARG A 115 -16.49 -9.39 -2.82
CA ARG A 115 -16.70 -10.49 -3.78
C ARG A 115 -15.83 -11.73 -3.55
N GLU A 116 -14.66 -11.56 -2.95
CA GLU A 116 -13.63 -12.62 -2.81
C GLU A 116 -13.58 -13.22 -1.39
N VAL A 117 -14.54 -12.85 -0.53
CA VAL A 117 -14.66 -13.33 0.84
C VAL A 117 -16.05 -13.93 0.98
N PRO A 118 -16.18 -15.22 1.37
CA PRO A 118 -17.47 -15.82 1.66
C PRO A 118 -18.14 -15.22 2.90
#